data_AF-A0A7X7UW75-F1
#
_entry.id   AF-A0A7X7UW75-F1
#
_cell.length_a   1.000
_cell.length_b   1.000
_cell.length_c   1.000
_cell.angle_alpha   90.00
_cell.angle_beta   90.00
_cell.angle_gamma   90.00
#
_symmetry.space_group_name_H-M   'P 1'
#
loop_
_entity.id
_entity.type
_entity.pdbx_description
1 polymer ?
#
loop_
_entity_poly.entity_id
_entity_poly.type
_entity_poly.pdbx_seq_one_letter_code
_entity_poly.pdbx_strand_id
1 'polypeptide(L)'
;MKKFIYSDDSLRLQIENTPYKLGFYEVKFYSLKGVPTPDENGELSTYYFYPSGGTLRDTGFNIVLYNARFDTYRGYIPPHLKK
;
A
#
# COMPACT_ATOMS: atom_id res chain seq x y z
N MET A 1 -0.33 1.95 -16.96
CA MET A 1 -0.58 2.31 -15.54
C MET A 1 0.75 2.60 -14.88
N LYS A 2 0.89 3.72 -14.16
CA LYS A 2 2.13 4.06 -13.45
C LYS A 2 2.20 3.29 -12.14
N LYS A 3 3.15 2.34 -12.01
CA LYS A 3 3.21 1.39 -10.88
C LYS A 3 3.45 2.08 -9.52
N PHE A 4 4.18 3.19 -9.51
CA PHE A 4 4.72 3.79 -8.28
C PHE A 4 4.07 5.12 -7.86
N ILE A 5 3.07 5.63 -8.58
CA ILE A 5 2.24 6.72 -8.04
C ILE A 5 1.26 6.16 -7.01
N TYR A 6 0.84 6.96 -6.04
CA TYR A 6 -0.19 6.55 -5.09
C TYR A 6 -1.58 6.63 -5.73
N SER A 7 -2.16 5.45 -5.98
CA SER A 7 -3.54 5.28 -6.42
C SER A 7 -4.04 3.88 -6.02
N ASP A 8 -5.37 3.69 -6.00
CA ASP A 8 -5.98 2.39 -5.72
C ASP A 8 -5.48 1.30 -6.69
N ASP A 9 -5.35 1.64 -7.98
CA ASP A 9 -4.91 0.70 -9.01
C ASP A 9 -3.42 0.36 -8.88
N SER A 10 -2.58 1.35 -8.55
CA SER A 10 -1.16 1.14 -8.29
C SER A 10 -0.94 0.27 -7.05
N LEU A 11 -1.70 0.51 -5.97
CA LEU A 11 -1.66 -0.34 -4.78
C LEU A 11 -2.07 -1.77 -5.11
N ARG A 12 -3.21 -1.97 -5.80
CA ARG A 12 -3.70 -3.28 -6.22
C ARG A 12 -2.66 -4.04 -7.05
N LEU A 13 -2.09 -3.37 -8.06
CA LEU A 13 -1.05 -3.95 -8.90
C LEU A 13 0.16 -4.40 -8.08
N GLN A 14 0.60 -3.61 -7.09
CA GLN A 14 1.76 -3.97 -6.29
C GLN A 14 1.49 -5.14 -5.35
N ILE A 15 0.35 -5.19 -4.68
CA ILE A 15 0.02 -6.28 -3.74
C ILE A 15 -0.30 -7.60 -4.45
N GLU A 16 -0.75 -7.56 -5.70
CA GLU A 16 -0.92 -8.76 -6.54
C GLU A 16 0.43 -9.38 -6.94
N ASN A 17 1.49 -8.58 -7.00
CA ASN A 17 2.82 -8.99 -7.47
C ASN A 17 3.87 -9.06 -6.35
N THR A 18 3.45 -8.91 -5.09
CA THR A 18 4.35 -8.88 -3.93
C THR A 18 3.95 -9.97 -2.95
N PRO A 19 4.89 -10.82 -2.48
CA PRO A 19 4.59 -11.80 -1.45
C PRO A 19 4.09 -11.14 -0.16
N TYR A 20 3.02 -11.69 0.38
CA TYR A 20 2.54 -11.31 1.70
C TYR A 20 3.46 -11.90 2.78
N LYS A 21 3.98 -11.07 3.69
CA LYS A 21 4.87 -11.48 4.77
C LYS A 21 4.55 -10.71 6.05
N LEU A 22 4.60 -11.38 7.20
CA LEU A 22 4.49 -10.74 8.53
C LEU A 22 3.28 -9.79 8.69
N GLY A 23 2.16 -10.08 8.04
CA GLY A 23 0.96 -9.26 8.15
C GLY A 23 0.82 -8.14 7.10
N PHE A 24 1.79 -7.96 6.20
CA PHE A 24 1.80 -6.85 5.24
C PHE A 24 2.30 -7.22 3.84
N TYR A 25 2.05 -6.31 2.90
CA TYR A 25 2.71 -6.23 1.60
C TYR A 25 3.70 -5.08 1.58
N GLU A 26 4.91 -5.32 1.10
CA GLU A 26 5.89 -4.26 0.88
C GLU A 26 5.59 -3.55 -0.45
N VAL A 27 5.28 -2.27 -0.40
CA VAL A 27 4.92 -1.48 -1.59
C VAL A 27 5.81 -0.25 -1.68
N LYS A 28 5.90 0.33 -2.87
CA LYS A 28 6.69 1.52 -3.14
C LYS A 28 5.83 2.59 -3.78
N PHE A 29 5.94 3.81 -3.27
CA PHE A 29 5.28 4.97 -3.85
C PHE A 29 6.25 6.14 -3.94
N TYR A 30 6.11 6.96 -4.97
CA TYR A 30 6.66 8.32 -4.94
C TYR A 30 6.08 9.05 -3.73
N SER A 31 6.93 9.79 -3.04
CA SER A 31 6.55 10.49 -1.83
C SER A 31 7.13 11.89 -1.75
N LEU A 32 6.38 12.76 -1.10
CA LEU A 32 6.82 14.09 -0.69
C LEU A 32 6.75 14.14 0.83
N LYS A 33 7.92 14.33 1.47
CA LYS A 33 8.02 14.40 2.93
C LYS A 33 7.40 13.18 3.64
N GLY A 34 7.61 11.98 3.08
CA GLY A 34 7.10 10.72 3.63
C GLY A 34 5.61 10.45 3.37
N VAL A 35 4.93 11.29 2.60
CA VAL A 35 3.53 11.08 2.20
C VAL A 35 3.48 10.64 0.73
N PRO A 36 2.88 9.48 0.41
CA PRO A 36 2.69 9.02 -0.96
C PRO A 36 1.94 10.05 -1.82
N THR A 37 2.41 10.28 -3.05
CA THR A 37 1.84 11.26 -3.99
C THR A 37 1.26 10.59 -5.24
N PRO A 38 0.17 11.11 -5.84
CA PRO A 38 -0.38 10.62 -7.11
C PRO A 38 0.46 11.02 -8.34
N ASP A 39 1.56 11.74 -8.16
CA ASP A 39 2.50 12.11 -9.22
C ASP A 39 3.88 11.47 -9.01
N GLU A 40 4.78 11.69 -9.97
CA GLU A 40 6.17 11.20 -9.89
C GLU A 40 7.11 12.27 -9.32
N ASN A 41 6.55 13.34 -8.73
CA ASN A 41 7.31 14.44 -8.16
C ASN A 41 7.65 14.08 -6.73
N GLY A 42 8.71 13.32 -6.53
CA GLY A 42 9.11 12.89 -5.19
C GLY A 42 10.19 11.83 -5.21
N GLU A 43 10.56 11.36 -4.03
CA GLU A 43 11.44 10.21 -3.89
C GLU A 43 10.64 8.92 -3.86
N LEU A 44 11.20 7.84 -4.41
CA LEU A 44 10.59 6.53 -4.33
C LEU A 44 10.85 5.92 -2.94
N SER A 45 9.81 5.86 -2.10
CA SER A 45 9.90 5.37 -0.73
C SER A 45 9.22 4.00 -0.57
N THR A 46 9.69 3.22 0.40
CA THR A 46 9.09 1.93 0.78
C THR A 46 8.06 2.12 1.87
N TYR A 47 6.95 1.40 1.76
CA TYR A 47 5.86 1.35 2.73
C TYR A 47 5.42 -0.09 3.00
N TYR A 48 4.73 -0.28 4.10
CA TYR A 48 4.13 -1.55 4.51
C TYR A 48 2.62 -1.41 4.51
N PHE A 49 1.96 -2.07 3.57
CA PHE A 49 0.51 -2.10 3.48
C PHE A 49 -0.07 -3.27 4.27
N TYR A 50 -0.84 -2.96 5.31
CA TYR A 50 -1.55 -3.92 6.14
C TYR A 50 -3.02 -3.97 5.67
N PRO A 51 -3.42 -5.02 4.92
CA PRO A 51 -4.82 -5.18 4.51
C PRO A 51 -5.74 -5.46 5.71
N SER A 52 -5.19 -5.97 6.82
CA SER A 52 -5.83 -5.91 8.12
C SER A 52 -5.89 -4.46 8.58
N GLY A 53 -7.07 -3.84 8.49
CA GLY A 53 -7.28 -2.43 8.82
C GLY A 53 -6.97 -1.45 7.69
N GLY A 54 -6.64 -1.90 6.47
CA GLY A 54 -6.44 -1.02 5.30
C GLY A 54 -5.44 0.11 5.52
N THR A 55 -4.38 -0.12 6.30
CA THR A 55 -3.40 0.91 6.67
C THR A 55 -2.13 0.82 5.84
N LEU A 56 -1.59 1.98 5.47
CA LEU A 56 -0.26 2.11 4.91
C LEU A 56 0.67 2.69 5.97
N ARG A 57 1.80 2.04 6.21
CA ARG A 57 2.79 2.47 7.18
C ARG A 57 4.13 2.76 6.54
N ASP A 58 4.87 3.70 7.12
CA ASP A 58 6.27 3.96 6.74
C ASP A 58 7.21 2.89 7.30
N THR A 59 8.50 3.03 7.03
CA THR A 59 9.55 2.14 7.56
C THR A 59 9.77 2.27 9.07
N GLY A 60 9.25 3.34 9.69
CA GLY A 60 9.17 3.53 11.13
C GLY A 60 7.91 2.93 11.77
N PHE A 61 7.08 2.22 11.00
CA PHE A 61 5.79 1.66 11.40
C PHE A 61 4.73 2.68 11.83
N ASN A 62 4.93 3.96 11.51
CA ASN A 62 3.91 4.99 11.70
C ASN A 62 2.82 4.84 10.64
N ILE A 63 1.56 5.09 11.01
CA ILE A 63 0.46 5.09 10.05
C ILE A 63 0.56 6.38 9.22
N VAL A 64 0.66 6.21 7.91
CA VAL A 64 0.72 7.32 6.95
C VAL A 64 -0.66 7.56 6.36
N LEU A 65 -1.38 6.49 5.99
CA LEU A 65 -2.71 6.56 5.39
C LEU A 65 -3.60 5.41 5.87
N TYR A 66 -4.91 5.66 5.83
CA TYR A 66 -5.96 4.66 5.96
C TYR A 66 -6.83 4.68 4.71
N ASN A 67 -7.16 3.51 4.16
CA ASN A 67 -8.08 3.35 3.04
C ASN A 67 -9.08 2.21 3.29
N ALA A 68 -10.33 2.57 3.58
CA ALA A 68 -11.40 1.61 3.86
C ALA A 68 -11.71 0.66 2.69
N ARG A 69 -11.39 1.02 1.44
CA ARG A 69 -11.60 0.16 0.27
C ARG A 69 -10.70 -1.07 0.28
N PHE A 70 -9.58 -1.01 0.99
CA PHE A 70 -8.62 -2.10 1.13
C PHE A 70 -8.56 -2.66 2.55
N ASP A 71 -9.60 -2.41 3.35
CA ASP A 71 -9.71 -2.89 4.72
C ASP A 71 -10.47 -4.21 4.77
N THR A 72 -9.80 -5.28 5.20
CA THR A 72 -10.41 -6.61 5.35
C THR A 72 -11.55 -6.63 6.36
N TYR A 73 -11.50 -5.81 7.40
CA TYR A 73 -12.60 -5.67 8.36
C TYR A 73 -13.82 -4.96 7.77
N ARG A 74 -13.66 -4.32 6.61
CA ARG A 74 -14.73 -3.70 5.81
C ARG A 74 -15.14 -4.55 4.60
N GLY A 75 -14.65 -5.78 4.50
CA GLY A 75 -15.02 -6.75 3.45
C GLY A 75 -14.08 -6.79 2.24
N TYR A 76 -12.92 -6.12 2.27
CA TYR A 76 -11.92 -6.30 1.23
C TYR A 76 -11.27 -7.69 1.30
N ILE A 77 -11.11 -8.36 0.15
CA ILE A 77 -10.42 -9.65 0.04
C ILE A 77 -9.06 -9.45 -0.66
N PRO A 78 -7.94 -9.36 0.08
CA PRO A 78 -6.60 -9.19 -0.47
C PRO A 78 -6.12 -10.47 -1.18
N PRO A 79 -5.11 -10.37 -2.07
CA PRO A 79 -4.61 -11.51 -2.83
C PRO A 79 -4.24 -12.75 -2.00
N HIS A 80 -3.63 -12.58 -0.82
CA HIS A 80 -3.21 -13.71 0.03
C HIS A 80 -4.38 -14.47 0.68
N LEU A 81 -5.60 -13.94 0.63
CA LEU A 81 -6.82 -14.61 1.12
C LEU A 81 -7.69 -15.15 -0.02
N LYS A 82 -7.34 -14.87 -1.29
CA LYS A 82 -8.03 -15.45 -2.44
C LYS A 82 -7.59 -16.92 -2.54
N LYS A 83 -8.57 -17.82 -2.53
CA LYS A 83 -8.37 -19.27 -2.77
C LYS A 83 -8.07 -19.54 -4.23
#